data_AF-A0A5K1C5G9-F1
#
_entry.id   AF-A0A5K1C5G9-F1
#
_cell.length_a   1.000
_cell.length_b   1.000
_cell.length_c   1.000
_cell.angle_alpha   90.00
_cell.angle_beta   90.00
_cell.angle_gamma   90.00
#
_symmetry.space_group_name_H-M   'P 1'
#
loop_
_entity.id
_entity.type
_entity.pdbx_description
1 polymer ?
#
loop_
_entity_poly.entity_id
_entity_poly.type
_entity_poly.pdbx_seq_one_letter_code
_entity_poly.pdbx_strand_id
1 'polypeptide(L)' 'MALKFLNKKGWHTGSLRNIENVWKAEQKQLAEEKKLEEFKKQIQEERERQEFRLLQEQAGLVP' A
#
# COMPACT_ATOMS: atom_id res chain seq x y z
N MET A 1 7.98 39.03 7.09
CA MET A 1 7.13 38.89 5.87
C MET A 1 7.92 38.97 4.55
N ALA A 2 9.21 38.60 4.49
CA ALA A 2 10.01 38.77 3.26
C ALA A 2 9.85 37.64 2.22
N LEU A 3 9.37 36.44 2.61
CA LEU A 3 9.38 35.26 1.74
C LEU A 3 7.99 34.85 1.22
N LYS A 4 6.93 35.61 1.53
CA LYS A 4 5.54 35.27 1.14
C LYS A 4 5.34 35.22 -0.38
N PHE A 5 6.20 35.89 -1.16
CA PHE A 5 6.16 35.84 -2.62
C PHE A 5 6.49 34.45 -3.20
N LEU A 6 7.20 33.60 -2.45
CA LEU A 6 7.52 32.23 -2.88
C LEU A 6 6.26 31.40 -3.12
N ASN A 7 5.21 31.59 -2.32
CA ASN A 7 3.91 30.91 -2.50
C ASN A 7 3.22 31.23 -3.84
N LYS A 8 3.59 32.35 -4.49
CA LYS A 8 3.09 32.70 -5.83
C LYS A 8 3.83 31.95 -6.95
N LYS A 9 4.95 31.29 -6.64
CA LYS A 9 5.74 30.51 -7.61
C LYS A 9 5.13 29.12 -7.73
N GLY A 10 4.84 28.69 -8.96
CA GLY A 10 4.15 27.43 -9.22
C GLY A 10 4.88 26.17 -8.73
N TRP A 11 6.21 26.25 -8.57
CA TRP A 11 7.07 25.17 -8.09
C TRP A 11 7.27 25.16 -6.57
N HIS A 12 6.83 26.19 -5.85
CA HIS A 12 7.11 26.29 -4.41
C HIS A 12 6.32 25.26 -3.62
N THR A 13 7.02 24.44 -2.83
CA THR A 13 6.46 23.31 -2.08
C THR A 13 5.49 23.75 -0.98
N GLY A 14 5.66 24.94 -0.40
CA GLY A 14 4.74 25.52 0.59
C GLY A 14 3.44 26.08 0.02
N SER A 15 3.26 26.05 -1.32
CA SER A 15 2.01 26.47 -1.94
C SER A 15 0.91 25.45 -1.65
N LEU A 16 -0.29 25.91 -1.24
CA LEU A 16 -1.44 25.05 -0.90
C LEU A 16 -1.75 24.03 -2.01
N ARG A 17 -1.64 24.44 -3.28
CA ARG A 17 -1.86 23.55 -4.43
C ARG A 17 -0.86 22.39 -4.47
N ASN A 18 0.41 22.67 -4.17
CA ASN A 18 1.46 21.66 -4.23
C ASN A 18 1.37 20.72 -3.02
N ILE A 19 1.03 21.26 -1.84
CA ILE A 19 0.73 20.46 -0.64
C ILE A 19 -0.46 19.53 -0.91
N GLU A 20 -1.53 20.04 -1.53
CA GLU A 20 -2.71 19.24 -1.88
C GLU A 20 -2.37 18.13 -2.90
N ASN A 21 -1.56 18.44 -3.91
CA ASN A 21 -1.10 17.43 -4.89
C ASN A 21 -0.28 16.32 -4.23
N VAL A 22 0.65 16.68 -3.34
CA VAL A 22 1.44 15.71 -2.58
C VAL A 22 0.53 14.87 -1.69
N TRP A 23 -0.38 15.48 -0.95
CA TRP A 23 -1.33 14.77 -0.10
C TRP A 23 -2.19 13.78 -0.90
N LYS A 24 -2.70 14.16 -2.08
CA LYS A 24 -3.44 13.24 -2.95
C LYS A 24 -2.58 12.08 -3.45
N ALA A 25 -1.31 12.34 -3.75
CA ALA A 25 -0.37 11.30 -4.17
C ALA A 25 -0.08 10.32 -3.02
N GLU A 26 0.16 10.82 -1.81
CA GLU A 26 0.37 10.02 -0.59
C GLU A 26 -0.86 9.16 -0.28
N GLN A 27 -2.08 9.72 -0.37
CA GLN A 27 -3.32 8.96 -0.19
C GLN A 27 -3.47 7.83 -1.21
N LYS A 28 -3.12 8.09 -2.48
CA LYS A 28 -3.13 7.06 -3.52
C LYS A 28 -2.11 5.96 -3.23
N GLN A 29 -0.90 6.32 -2.82
CA GLN A 29 0.14 5.34 -2.45
C GLN A 29 -0.27 4.49 -1.26
N LEU A 30 -0.83 5.08 -0.21
CA LEU A 30 -1.34 4.34 0.94
C LEU A 30 -2.46 3.35 0.55
N ALA A 31 -3.34 3.75 -0.35
CA ALA A 31 -4.39 2.86 -0.86
C ALA A 31 -3.84 1.71 -1.70
N GLU A 32 -2.80 1.96 -2.50
CA GLU A 32 -2.10 0.92 -3.27
C GLU A 32 -1.33 -0.03 -2.36
N GLU A 33 -0.62 0.48 -1.36
CA GLU A 33 0.12 -0.30 -0.38
C GLU A 33 -0.80 -1.23 0.42
N LYS A 34 -1.95 -0.70 0.88
CA LYS A 34 -2.95 -1.51 1.59
C LYS A 34 -3.51 -2.65 0.73
N LYS A 35 -3.76 -2.40 -0.55
CA LYS A 35 -4.20 -3.45 -1.50
C LYS A 35 -3.12 -4.51 -1.71
N LEU A 36 -1.87 -4.09 -1.83
CA LEU A 36 -0.74 -5.02 -1.97
C LEU A 36 -0.55 -5.87 -0.72
N GLU A 37 -0.71 -5.29 0.47
CA GLU A 37 -0.65 -6.02 1.74
C GLU A 37 -1.79 -7.05 1.84
N GLU A 38 -3.01 -6.67 1.47
CA GLU A 38 -4.15 -7.59 1.42
C GLU A 38 -3.90 -8.77 0.47
N PHE A 39 -3.38 -8.51 -0.73
CA PHE A 39 -3.02 -9.59 -1.67
C PHE A 39 -1.89 -10.48 -1.14
N LYS A 40 -0.87 -9.91 -0.49
CA LYS A 40 0.20 -10.70 0.15
C LYS A 40 -0.38 -11.63 1.22
N LYS A 41 -1.32 -11.13 2.03
CA LYS A 41 -2.00 -11.92 3.05
C LYS A 41 -2.81 -13.06 2.44
N GLN A 42 -3.57 -12.80 1.39
CA GLN A 42 -4.34 -13.85 0.70
C GLN A 42 -3.43 -14.96 0.14
N ILE A 43 -2.32 -14.59 -0.51
CA ILE A 43 -1.34 -15.56 -1.02
C ILE A 43 -0.77 -16.41 0.11
N GLN A 44 -0.45 -15.79 1.26
CA GLN A 44 0.08 -16.50 2.40
C GLN A 44 -0.94 -17.49 2.98
N GLU A 45 -2.20 -17.07 3.15
CA GLU A 45 -3.28 -17.94 3.61
C GLU A 45 -3.57 -19.10 2.63
N GLU A 46 -3.43 -18.88 1.33
CA GLU A 46 -3.55 -19.95 0.34
C GLU A 46 -2.39 -20.94 0.42
N ARG A 47 -1.15 -20.47 0.57
CA ARG A 47 0.04 -21.31 0.75
C ARG A 47 -0.07 -22.16 2.01
N GLU A 48 -0.44 -21.56 3.14
CA GLU A 48 -0.62 -22.29 4.39
C GLU A 48 -1.69 -23.38 4.26
N ARG A 49 -2.83 -23.08 3.63
CA ARG A 49 -3.88 -24.09 3.37
C ARG A 49 -3.40 -25.22 2.47
N GLN A 50 -2.58 -24.92 1.46
CA GLN A 50 -1.99 -25.94 0.60
C GLN A 50 -0.99 -26.81 1.36
N GLU A 51 -0.12 -26.20 2.18
CA GLU A 51 0.83 -26.92 3.03
C GLU A 51 0.11 -27.84 4.03
N PHE A 52 -0.95 -27.35 4.70
CA PHE A 52 -1.76 -28.19 5.59
C PHE A 52 -2.44 -29.36 4.86
N ARG A 53 -2.89 -29.16 3.62
CA ARG A 53 -3.47 -30.24 2.82
C ARG A 53 -2.42 -31.29 2.46
N LEU A 54 -1.25 -30.85 1.98
CA LEU A 54 -0.14 -31.75 1.66
C LEU A 54 0.32 -32.55 2.89
N LEU A 55 0.37 -31.92 4.06
CA LEU A 55 0.71 -32.59 5.31
C LEU A 55 -0.35 -33.63 5.72
N GLN A 56 -1.64 -33.33 5.54
CA GLN A 56 -2.73 -34.28 5.80
C GLN A 56 -2.73 -35.47 4.83
N GLU A 57 -2.45 -35.22 3.54
CA GLU A 57 -2.28 -36.25 2.51
C GLU A 57 -1.09 -37.15 2.84
N GLN A 58 0.07 -36.57 3.22
CA GLN A 58 1.25 -37.34 3.63
C GLN A 58 1.01 -38.18 4.89
N ALA A 59 0.20 -37.68 5.82
CA ALA A 59 -0.21 -38.41 7.03
C ALA A 59 -1.26 -39.51 6.75
N GLY A 60 -1.78 -39.62 5.52
CA GLY A 60 -2.82 -40.60 5.14
C GLY A 60 -4.18 -40.34 5.80
N LEU A 61 -4.42 -39.12 6.29
CA LEU A 61 -5.65 -38.71 6.98
C LEU A 61 -6.77 -38.32 6.00
N VAL A 62 -6.42 -38.04 4.74
CA VAL A 62 -7.34 -37.68 3.65
C VAL A 62 -6.98 -38.56 2.44
N PRO A 63 -7.96 -39.14 1.72
CA PRO A 63 -7.72 -39.99 0.55
C PRO A 63 -7.10 -39.23 -0.63
#